data_AF-A0A1V9XAE4-F1
#
_entry.id   AF-A0A1V9XAE4-F1
#
_cell.length_a   1.000
_cell.length_b   1.000
_cell.length_c   1.000
_cell.angle_alpha   90.00
_cell.angle_beta   90.00
_cell.angle_gamma   90.00
#
_symmetry.space_group_name_H-M   'P 1'
#
loop_
_entity.id
_entity.type
_entity.pdbx_description
1 polymer ?
#
loop_
_entity_poly.entity_id
_entity_poly.type
_entity_poly.pdbx_seq_one_letter_code
_entity_poly.pdbx_strand_id
1 'polypeptide(L)'
;IFRATRTGHIRVLSFKVGIILLCRANLEDKFKYLFRLIADVNGYADERKLGLLLHDCVQTPRLLGEVAAFGGSNIEPSVRSCFERAGPGRREINVQMFLQWFMQEPQSLVWLPVLHRLGAAESAKHQAKCNICKQYPIVGFRYRCLKCFNTDLCQNCFFSGRREKGHKLSHPMQEYCMATTSGEDVRDFTKIMKNKFKSKRYFKKHPRLGYLPVQTVLEGDDLESPVPRSPPTLHPSDLHTRMEHYANKLAQVQLRPRSNSTPE
;
A
#
# COMPACT_ATOMS: atom_id res chain seq x y z
N ILE A 1 -1.16 -11.67 10.37
CA ILE A 1 -2.06 -10.79 9.59
C ILE A 1 -3.52 -10.97 10.04
N PHE A 2 -4.16 -12.11 9.78
CA PHE A 2 -5.61 -12.27 10.01
C PHE A 2 -6.05 -12.78 11.39
N ARG A 3 -5.21 -12.66 12.43
CA ARG A 3 -5.50 -13.19 13.77
C ARG A 3 -5.56 -12.04 14.78
N ALA A 4 -6.66 -11.30 14.79
CA ALA A 4 -6.88 -10.27 15.82
C ALA A 4 -7.22 -10.89 17.20
N THR A 5 -7.86 -12.06 17.24
CA THR A 5 -8.48 -12.60 18.47
C THR A 5 -7.84 -13.87 19.05
N ARG A 6 -6.67 -14.33 18.55
CA ARG A 6 -5.95 -15.54 19.05
C ARG A 6 -6.82 -16.79 19.26
N THR A 7 -7.95 -16.94 18.56
CA THR A 7 -8.94 -18.02 18.73
C THR A 7 -8.51 -19.39 18.20
N GLY A 8 -7.25 -19.59 17.81
CA GLY A 8 -6.81 -20.85 17.21
C GLY A 8 -7.15 -21.01 15.72
N HIS A 9 -8.13 -20.28 15.18
CA HIS A 9 -8.68 -20.52 13.84
C HIS A 9 -8.50 -19.33 12.87
N ILE A 10 -8.50 -19.60 11.57
CA ILE A 10 -8.46 -18.60 10.48
C ILE A 10 -9.42 -19.04 9.37
N ARG A 11 -10.13 -18.08 8.75
CA ARG A 11 -10.97 -18.39 7.58
C ARG A 11 -10.08 -18.84 6.41
N VAL A 12 -10.54 -19.83 5.66
CA VAL A 12 -9.83 -20.33 4.47
C VAL A 12 -9.60 -19.21 3.45
N LEU A 13 -10.59 -18.32 3.26
CA LEU A 13 -10.46 -17.14 2.41
C LEU A 13 -9.28 -16.27 2.86
N SER A 14 -9.27 -15.85 4.13
CA SER A 14 -8.24 -14.98 4.70
C SER A 14 -6.84 -15.58 4.60
N PHE A 15 -6.72 -16.89 4.82
CA PHE A 15 -5.45 -17.59 4.63
C PHE A 15 -4.95 -17.52 3.18
N LYS A 16 -5.82 -17.83 2.21
CA LYS A 16 -5.49 -17.75 0.78
C LYS A 16 -5.15 -16.32 0.35
N VAL A 17 -5.94 -15.33 0.78
CA VAL A 17 -5.70 -13.91 0.50
C VAL A 17 -4.30 -13.51 1.00
N GLY A 18 -3.96 -13.86 2.25
CA GLY A 18 -2.64 -13.59 2.81
C GLY A 18 -1.47 -14.11 1.97
N ILE A 19 -1.54 -15.38 1.57
CA ILE A 19 -0.48 -15.99 0.75
C ILE A 19 -0.40 -15.34 -0.62
N ILE A 20 -1.53 -15.09 -1.29
CA ILE A 20 -1.56 -14.55 -2.65
C ILE A 20 -1.09 -13.10 -2.69
N LEU A 21 -1.41 -12.29 -1.68
CA LEU A 21 -0.90 -10.92 -1.59
C LEU A 21 0.63 -10.90 -1.52
N LEU A 22 1.24 -11.83 -0.77
CA LEU A 22 2.69 -11.86 -0.51
C LEU A 22 3.50 -12.72 -1.49
N CYS A 23 2.86 -13.54 -2.33
CA CYS A 23 3.59 -14.42 -3.24
C CYS A 23 4.28 -13.63 -4.38
N ARG A 24 5.26 -14.25 -5.04
CA ARG A 24 5.94 -13.67 -6.20
C ARG A 24 5.21 -14.06 -7.49
N ALA A 25 4.11 -13.39 -7.78
CA ALA A 25 3.33 -13.55 -9.02
C ALA A 25 3.08 -12.18 -9.67
N ASN A 26 2.69 -12.16 -10.94
CA ASN A 26 2.27 -10.93 -11.61
C ASN A 26 1.05 -10.32 -10.90
N LEU A 27 0.99 -8.99 -10.86
CA LEU A 27 -0.04 -8.27 -10.11
C LEU A 27 -1.45 -8.62 -10.64
N GLU A 28 -1.65 -8.58 -11.96
CA GLU A 28 -2.94 -8.91 -12.58
C GLU A 28 -3.39 -10.35 -12.26
N ASP A 29 -2.46 -11.31 -12.30
CA ASP A 29 -2.76 -12.72 -12.01
C ASP A 29 -3.17 -12.92 -10.54
N LYS A 30 -2.54 -12.20 -9.61
CA LYS A 30 -2.96 -12.17 -8.20
C LYS A 30 -4.41 -11.71 -8.09
N PHE A 31 -4.78 -10.62 -8.75
CA PHE A 31 -6.13 -10.06 -8.65
C PHE A 31 -7.19 -10.91 -9.34
N LYS A 32 -6.87 -11.53 -10.48
CA LYS A 32 -7.73 -12.54 -11.11
C LYS A 32 -7.99 -13.70 -10.14
N TYR A 33 -6.94 -14.19 -9.48
CA TYR A 33 -7.08 -15.28 -8.51
C TYR A 33 -7.89 -14.85 -7.29
N LEU A 34 -7.58 -13.69 -6.68
CA LEU A 34 -8.29 -13.14 -5.53
C LEU A 34 -9.78 -12.95 -5.82
N PHE A 35 -10.13 -12.40 -6.98
CA PHE A 35 -11.53 -12.26 -7.40
C PHE A 35 -12.21 -13.62 -7.55
N ARG A 36 -11.53 -14.61 -8.15
CA ARG A 36 -12.06 -15.97 -8.30
C ARG A 36 -12.37 -16.63 -6.95
N LEU A 37 -11.69 -16.27 -5.86
CA LEU A 37 -11.98 -16.81 -4.53
C LEU A 37 -13.36 -16.41 -3.98
N ILE A 38 -13.91 -15.29 -4.46
CA ILE A 38 -15.20 -14.75 -3.99
C ILE A 38 -16.31 -14.84 -5.04
N ALA A 39 -15.96 -15.04 -6.31
CA ALA A 39 -16.92 -15.19 -7.39
C ALA A 39 -17.75 -16.49 -7.25
N ASP A 40 -18.98 -16.46 -7.73
CA ASP A 40 -19.80 -17.67 -7.86
C ASP A 40 -19.43 -18.50 -9.09
N VAL A 41 -20.20 -19.57 -9.31
CA VAL A 41 -20.07 -20.51 -10.44
C VAL A 41 -20.19 -19.82 -11.81
N ASN A 42 -20.86 -18.67 -11.88
CA ASN A 42 -21.02 -17.89 -13.11
C ASN A 42 -19.90 -16.86 -13.29
N GLY A 43 -18.98 -16.74 -12.32
CA GLY A 43 -17.87 -15.80 -12.36
C GLY A 43 -18.24 -14.38 -11.90
N TYR A 44 -19.32 -14.23 -11.13
CA TYR A 44 -19.81 -12.94 -10.63
C TYR A 44 -19.69 -12.81 -9.10
N ALA A 45 -19.54 -11.57 -8.65
CA ALA A 45 -19.52 -11.22 -7.23
C ALA A 45 -20.41 -10.00 -6.94
N ASP A 46 -21.18 -10.08 -5.86
CA ASP A 46 -21.97 -8.99 -5.31
C ASP A 46 -21.11 -8.10 -4.37
N GLU A 47 -21.71 -7.01 -3.87
CA GLU A 47 -21.03 -6.06 -2.98
C GLU A 47 -20.50 -6.74 -1.71
N ARG A 48 -21.25 -7.69 -1.15
CA ARG A 48 -20.87 -8.41 0.08
C ARG A 48 -19.65 -9.29 -0.16
N LYS A 49 -19.62 -10.05 -1.25
CA LYS A 49 -18.48 -10.88 -1.66
C LYS A 49 -17.23 -10.03 -1.87
N LEU A 50 -17.36 -8.89 -2.56
CA LEU A 50 -16.25 -7.95 -2.75
C LEU A 50 -15.78 -7.38 -1.41
N GLY A 51 -16.70 -6.98 -0.54
CA GLY A 51 -16.39 -6.45 0.78
C GLY A 51 -15.59 -7.42 1.64
N LEU A 52 -15.90 -8.72 1.61
CA LEU A 52 -15.12 -9.76 2.30
C LEU A 52 -13.66 -9.82 1.82
N LEU A 53 -13.45 -9.74 0.50
CA LEU A 53 -12.10 -9.72 -0.08
C LEU A 53 -11.34 -8.45 0.32
N LEU A 54 -11.96 -7.28 0.16
CA LEU A 54 -11.31 -6.01 0.50
C LEU A 54 -10.99 -5.92 2.00
N HIS A 55 -11.91 -6.37 2.85
CA HIS A 55 -11.69 -6.47 4.29
C HIS A 55 -10.44 -7.30 4.61
N ASP A 56 -10.25 -8.44 3.93
CA ASP A 56 -9.05 -9.25 4.11
C ASP A 56 -7.80 -8.55 3.55
N CYS A 57 -7.88 -7.90 2.40
CA CYS A 57 -6.75 -7.15 1.85
C CYS A 57 -6.24 -6.04 2.79
N VAL A 58 -7.13 -5.30 3.44
CA VAL A 58 -6.75 -4.20 4.36
C VAL A 58 -6.19 -4.67 5.69
N GLN A 59 -6.28 -5.96 6.04
CA GLN A 59 -5.66 -6.49 7.27
C GLN A 59 -4.13 -6.39 7.24
N THR A 60 -3.51 -6.43 6.06
CA THR A 60 -2.05 -6.31 5.93
C THR A 60 -1.55 -4.91 6.34
N PRO A 61 -2.03 -3.81 5.73
CA PRO A 61 -1.66 -2.46 6.19
C PRO A 61 -2.14 -2.17 7.62
N ARG A 62 -3.27 -2.74 8.06
CA ARG A 62 -3.73 -2.64 9.46
C ARG A 62 -2.74 -3.23 10.45
N LEU A 63 -2.16 -4.40 10.14
CA LEU A 63 -1.13 -5.00 10.98
C LEU A 63 0.11 -4.11 11.11
N LEU A 64 0.44 -3.37 10.05
CA LEU A 64 1.58 -2.44 10.03
C LEU A 64 1.28 -1.09 10.70
N GLY A 65 0.04 -0.85 11.15
CA GLY A 65 -0.38 0.44 11.70
C GLY A 65 -0.65 1.52 10.64
N GLU A 66 -0.68 1.16 9.36
CA GLU A 66 -0.76 2.11 8.23
C GLU A 66 -2.17 2.19 7.61
N VAL A 67 -3.17 1.51 8.19
CA VAL A 67 -4.53 1.43 7.62
C VAL A 67 -5.18 2.80 7.39
N ALA A 68 -4.90 3.78 8.25
CA ALA A 68 -5.40 5.15 8.09
C ALA A 68 -4.91 5.79 6.78
N ALA A 69 -3.68 5.48 6.36
CA ALA A 69 -3.13 5.95 5.09
C ALA A 69 -3.78 5.28 3.87
N PHE A 70 -4.51 4.17 4.04
CA PHE A 70 -5.13 3.39 2.97
C PHE A 70 -6.66 3.40 3.02
N GLY A 71 -7.26 4.47 3.55
CA GLY A 71 -8.72 4.65 3.55
C GLY A 71 -9.43 4.09 4.78
N GLY A 72 -8.70 3.66 5.80
CA GLY A 72 -9.28 3.18 7.05
C GLY A 72 -9.74 1.72 6.99
N SER A 73 -10.32 1.25 8.10
CA SER A 73 -10.81 -0.13 8.23
C SER A 73 -12.14 -0.38 7.51
N ASN A 74 -12.94 0.67 7.32
CA ASN A 74 -14.21 0.64 6.60
C ASN A 74 -13.93 0.50 5.09
N ILE A 75 -14.42 -0.58 4.49
CA ILE A 75 -14.17 -0.94 3.08
C ILE A 75 -15.33 -0.52 2.17
N GLU A 76 -16.45 -0.11 2.74
CA GLU A 76 -17.71 0.17 2.08
C GLU A 76 -17.57 1.28 1.03
N PRO A 77 -16.84 2.40 1.28
CA PRO A 77 -16.54 3.38 0.25
C PRO A 77 -15.78 2.80 -0.95
N SER A 78 -14.90 1.83 -0.71
CA SER A 78 -14.16 1.15 -1.79
C SER A 78 -15.05 0.20 -2.59
N VAL A 79 -15.93 -0.56 -1.91
CA VAL A 79 -16.92 -1.42 -2.57
C VAL A 79 -17.83 -0.59 -3.46
N ARG A 80 -18.43 0.47 -2.90
CA ARG A 80 -19.29 1.40 -3.64
C ARG A 80 -18.58 1.98 -4.86
N SER A 81 -17.36 2.45 -4.69
CA SER A 81 -16.52 2.96 -5.79
C SER A 81 -16.33 1.94 -6.91
N CYS A 82 -16.15 0.65 -6.57
CA CYS A 82 -16.01 -0.42 -7.57
C CYS A 82 -17.30 -0.62 -8.37
N PHE A 83 -18.45 -0.66 -7.70
CA PHE A 83 -19.75 -0.89 -8.34
C PHE A 83 -20.22 0.31 -9.18
N GLU A 84 -20.02 1.54 -8.69
CA GLU A 84 -20.28 2.76 -9.45
C GLU A 84 -19.48 2.80 -10.76
N ARG A 85 -18.22 2.35 -10.74
CA ARG A 85 -17.41 2.24 -11.97
C ARG A 85 -17.84 1.13 -12.91
N ALA A 86 -18.43 0.04 -12.41
CA ALA A 86 -18.96 -1.04 -13.24
C ALA A 86 -20.25 -0.65 -13.98
N GLY A 87 -20.92 0.41 -13.53
CA GLY A 87 -22.08 1.02 -14.17
C GLY A 87 -23.26 1.20 -13.20
N PRO A 88 -24.17 2.15 -13.48
CA PRO A 88 -25.30 2.45 -12.61
C PRO A 88 -26.24 1.25 -12.48
N GLY A 89 -26.70 0.96 -11.25
CA GLY A 89 -27.67 -0.10 -10.97
C GLY A 89 -27.12 -1.53 -11.06
N ARG A 90 -25.81 -1.70 -11.25
CA ARG A 90 -25.15 -3.02 -11.22
C ARG A 90 -25.29 -3.66 -9.83
N ARG A 91 -25.76 -4.91 -9.79
CA ARG A 91 -25.82 -5.71 -8.56
C ARG A 91 -24.64 -6.67 -8.41
N GLU A 92 -23.97 -6.96 -9.51
CA GLU A 92 -22.82 -7.87 -9.54
C GLU A 92 -21.76 -7.38 -10.54
N ILE A 93 -20.51 -7.71 -10.25
CA ILE A 93 -19.34 -7.44 -11.09
C ILE A 93 -18.68 -8.75 -11.50
N ASN A 94 -17.96 -8.73 -12.62
CA ASN A 94 -17.08 -9.81 -13.05
C ASN A 94 -15.61 -9.42 -12.89
N VAL A 95 -14.70 -10.36 -13.15
CA VAL A 95 -13.25 -10.15 -12.99
C VAL A 95 -12.73 -8.98 -13.82
N GLN A 96 -13.26 -8.76 -15.02
CA GLN A 96 -12.79 -7.69 -15.90
C GLN A 96 -13.14 -6.30 -15.34
N MET A 97 -14.36 -6.14 -14.81
CA MET A 97 -14.80 -4.90 -14.15
C MET A 97 -13.96 -4.61 -12.90
N PHE A 98 -13.71 -5.65 -12.10
CA PHE A 98 -12.85 -5.54 -10.92
C PHE A 98 -11.42 -5.11 -11.29
N LEU A 99 -10.82 -5.73 -12.30
CA LEU A 99 -9.47 -5.36 -12.75
C LEU A 99 -9.42 -3.92 -13.28
N GLN A 100 -10.42 -3.49 -14.05
CA GLN A 100 -10.48 -2.11 -14.53
C GLN A 100 -10.55 -1.09 -13.38
N TRP A 101 -11.32 -1.38 -12.33
CA TRP A 101 -11.34 -0.55 -11.13
C TRP A 101 -10.00 -0.59 -10.38
N PHE A 102 -9.43 -1.77 -10.20
CA PHE A 102 -8.15 -1.97 -9.52
C PHE A 102 -6.99 -1.21 -10.20
N MET A 103 -6.94 -1.21 -11.54
CA MET A 103 -5.91 -0.52 -12.31
C MET A 103 -5.91 1.01 -12.13
N GLN A 104 -6.95 1.57 -11.52
CA GLN A 104 -6.99 2.97 -11.08
C GLN A 104 -6.34 3.18 -9.70
N GLU A 105 -5.72 2.14 -9.13
CA GLU A 105 -5.06 2.14 -7.83
C GLU A 105 -5.96 2.73 -6.71
N PRO A 106 -7.08 2.05 -6.37
CA PRO A 106 -7.97 2.53 -5.31
C PRO A 106 -7.25 2.57 -3.96
N GLN A 107 -7.55 3.58 -3.14
CA GLN A 107 -6.87 3.85 -1.87
C GLN A 107 -6.71 2.62 -0.95
N SER A 108 -7.72 1.75 -0.89
CA SER A 108 -7.71 0.53 -0.07
C SER A 108 -6.73 -0.56 -0.54
N LEU A 109 -6.30 -0.51 -1.81
CA LEU A 109 -5.43 -1.52 -2.42
C LEU A 109 -4.12 -0.95 -3.00
N VAL A 110 -3.95 0.36 -3.08
CA VAL A 110 -2.77 1.02 -3.68
C VAL A 110 -1.44 0.58 -3.05
N TRP A 111 -1.45 0.14 -1.79
CA TRP A 111 -0.27 -0.40 -1.11
C TRP A 111 0.31 -1.63 -1.83
N LEU A 112 -0.51 -2.43 -2.52
CA LEU A 112 -0.04 -3.66 -3.17
C LEU A 112 0.70 -3.38 -4.50
N PRO A 113 0.19 -2.56 -5.44
CA PRO A 113 1.00 -2.04 -6.55
C PRO A 113 2.29 -1.38 -6.07
N VAL A 114 2.23 -0.57 -5.01
CA VAL A 114 3.41 0.09 -4.43
C VAL A 114 4.43 -0.95 -3.94
N LEU A 115 3.98 -1.99 -3.23
CA LEU A 115 4.85 -3.09 -2.78
C LEU A 115 5.52 -3.81 -3.96
N HIS A 116 4.78 -4.05 -5.05
CA HIS A 116 5.35 -4.63 -6.27
C HIS A 116 6.41 -3.72 -6.91
N ARG A 117 6.14 -2.41 -6.99
CA ARG A 117 7.13 -1.45 -7.51
C ARG A 117 8.37 -1.39 -6.62
N LEU A 118 8.20 -1.46 -5.30
CA LEU A 118 9.30 -1.49 -4.33
C LEU A 118 10.16 -2.74 -4.51
N GLY A 119 9.55 -3.92 -4.62
CA GLY A 119 10.27 -5.16 -4.86
C GLY A 119 10.99 -5.19 -6.21
N ALA A 120 10.40 -4.61 -7.26
CA ALA A 120 11.07 -4.46 -8.55
C ALA A 120 12.27 -3.51 -8.47
N ALA A 121 12.09 -2.37 -7.77
CA ALA A 121 13.10 -1.34 -7.64
C ALA A 121 14.33 -1.78 -6.84
N GLU A 122 14.18 -2.67 -5.85
CA GLU A 122 15.26 -3.11 -4.96
C GLU A 122 16.52 -3.57 -5.71
N SER A 123 16.34 -4.27 -6.83
CA SER A 123 17.45 -4.76 -7.68
C SER A 123 17.76 -3.85 -8.87
N ALA A 124 16.98 -2.79 -9.09
CA ALA A 124 17.13 -1.90 -10.23
C ALA A 124 18.38 -1.01 -10.07
N LYS A 125 19.17 -0.95 -11.15
CA LYS A 125 20.34 -0.08 -11.26
C LYS A 125 20.13 0.88 -12.43
N HIS A 126 20.18 2.17 -12.13
CA HIS A 126 20.05 3.22 -13.13
C HIS A 126 21.40 3.88 -13.38
N GLN A 127 21.77 4.03 -14.65
CA GLN A 127 22.97 4.77 -15.09
C GLN A 127 22.75 6.28 -14.98
N ALA A 128 22.36 6.73 -13.79
CA ALA A 128 22.07 8.12 -13.45
C ALA A 128 22.73 8.45 -12.12
N LYS A 129 23.19 9.70 -11.98
CA LYS A 129 23.82 10.21 -10.77
C LYS A 129 22.82 11.05 -9.99
N CYS A 130 22.68 10.80 -8.69
CA CYS A 130 21.80 11.62 -7.88
C CYS A 130 22.34 13.05 -7.77
N ASN A 131 21.53 14.05 -8.08
CA ASN A 131 21.90 15.46 -8.00
C ASN A 131 22.19 15.94 -6.58
N ILE A 132 21.71 15.26 -5.54
CA ILE A 132 21.88 15.68 -4.14
C ILE A 132 23.05 14.98 -3.47
N CYS A 133 22.95 13.66 -3.23
CA CYS A 133 24.01 12.91 -2.54
C CYS A 133 25.16 12.46 -3.47
N LYS A 134 25.06 12.75 -4.78
CA LYS A 134 26.04 12.38 -5.80
C LYS A 134 26.30 10.87 -5.97
N GLN A 135 25.46 10.01 -5.35
CA GLN A 135 25.49 8.56 -5.53
C GLN A 135 25.34 8.18 -7.01
N TYR A 136 26.18 7.25 -7.46
CA TYR A 136 26.16 6.67 -8.80
C TYR A 136 26.70 5.23 -8.75
N PRO A 137 26.05 4.26 -9.43
CA PRO A 137 24.72 4.36 -10.04
C PRO A 137 23.63 4.53 -8.96
N ILE A 138 22.47 5.09 -9.34
CA ILE A 138 21.30 5.06 -8.46
C ILE A 138 20.79 3.61 -8.40
N VAL A 139 20.71 3.07 -7.19
CA VAL A 139 20.13 1.75 -6.88
C VAL A 139 18.81 1.96 -6.15
N GLY A 140 17.78 1.18 -6.47
CA GLY A 140 16.42 1.44 -5.97
C GLY A 140 15.64 2.35 -6.91
N PHE A 141 14.66 3.08 -6.39
CA PHE A 141 13.90 4.04 -7.17
C PHE A 141 14.77 5.22 -7.66
N ARG A 142 14.60 5.57 -8.94
CA ARG A 142 15.05 6.84 -9.54
C ARG A 142 13.86 7.78 -9.70
N TYR A 143 14.00 9.01 -9.20
CA TYR A 143 13.01 10.07 -9.36
C TYR A 143 13.56 11.18 -10.26
N ARG A 144 13.01 11.32 -11.48
CA ARG A 144 13.41 12.37 -12.41
C ARG A 144 12.45 13.53 -12.37
N CYS A 145 12.99 14.75 -12.28
CA CYS A 145 12.17 15.94 -12.37
C CYS A 145 11.68 16.17 -13.80
N LEU A 146 10.37 16.36 -13.98
CA LEU A 146 9.76 16.66 -15.27
C LEU A 146 9.73 18.17 -15.58
N LYS A 147 10.53 18.97 -14.88
CA LYS A 147 10.62 20.44 -15.04
C LYS A 147 12.06 20.96 -14.97
N CYS A 148 12.85 20.47 -14.04
CA CYS A 148 14.29 20.76 -13.98
C CYS A 148 15.01 19.89 -15.00
N PHE A 149 15.93 20.48 -15.77
CA PHE A 149 16.69 19.73 -16.77
C PHE A 149 17.64 18.76 -16.07
N ASN A 150 17.62 17.50 -16.51
CA ASN A 150 18.51 16.43 -16.07
C ASN A 150 18.69 16.34 -14.54
N THR A 151 17.60 16.50 -13.78
CA THR A 151 17.62 16.41 -12.32
C THR A 151 17.05 15.06 -11.91
N ASP A 152 17.92 14.21 -11.37
CA ASP A 152 17.64 12.88 -10.88
C ASP A 152 17.91 12.78 -9.37
N LEU A 153 16.96 12.22 -8.64
CA LEU A 153 17.06 11.99 -7.20
C LEU A 153 17.00 10.48 -6.93
N CYS A 154 17.85 9.99 -6.03
CA CYS A 154 17.67 8.64 -5.47
C CYS A 154 16.51 8.63 -4.47
N GLN A 155 15.97 7.45 -4.20
CA GLN A 155 14.93 7.19 -3.21
C GLN A 155 15.13 7.96 -1.89
N ASN A 156 16.31 7.82 -1.28
CA ASN A 156 16.60 8.44 0.02
C ASN A 156 16.55 9.98 -0.05
N CYS A 157 17.07 10.58 -1.13
CA CYS A 157 17.07 12.03 -1.29
C CYS A 157 15.65 12.57 -1.55
N PHE A 158 14.86 11.83 -2.34
CA PHE A 158 13.48 12.21 -2.64
C PHE A 158 12.60 12.16 -1.38
N PHE A 159 12.60 11.04 -0.64
CA PHE A 159 11.77 10.89 0.57
C PHE A 159 12.22 11.77 1.74
N SER A 160 13.52 12.05 1.86
CA SER A 160 14.02 12.98 2.88
C SER A 160 13.72 14.45 2.56
N GLY A 161 13.11 14.76 1.40
CA GLY A 161 12.81 16.13 0.99
C GLY A 161 14.05 17.01 0.79
N ARG A 162 15.24 16.41 0.55
CA ARG A 162 16.46 17.17 0.30
C ARG A 162 16.32 17.94 -1.01
N ARG A 163 17.01 19.09 -1.11
CA ARG A 163 16.90 19.99 -2.26
C ARG A 163 18.24 20.58 -2.67
N GLU A 164 18.47 20.65 -3.97
CA GLU A 164 19.55 21.42 -4.61
C GLU A 164 19.01 22.81 -5.04
N LYS A 165 19.90 23.76 -5.31
CA LYS A 165 19.52 25.10 -5.77
C LYS A 165 18.63 25.02 -7.02
N GLY A 166 17.46 25.64 -6.98
CA GLY A 166 16.53 25.72 -8.11
C GLY A 166 15.50 24.59 -8.23
N HIS A 167 15.69 23.45 -7.57
CA HIS A 167 14.68 22.40 -7.50
C HIS A 167 13.66 22.67 -6.36
N LYS A 168 12.37 22.40 -6.61
CA LYS A 168 11.30 22.52 -5.63
C LYS A 168 10.56 21.20 -5.51
N LEU A 169 10.21 20.81 -4.29
CA LEU A 169 9.43 19.58 -4.02
C LEU A 169 8.06 19.56 -4.69
N SER A 170 7.53 20.74 -5.07
CA SER A 170 6.28 20.86 -5.83
C SER A 170 6.43 20.59 -7.33
N HIS A 171 7.65 20.34 -7.83
CA HIS A 171 7.83 19.99 -9.23
C HIS A 171 7.33 18.56 -9.49
N PRO A 172 6.68 18.31 -10.63
CA PRO A 172 6.25 16.96 -11.00
C PRO A 172 7.47 16.06 -11.18
N MET A 173 7.45 14.90 -10.53
CA MET A 173 8.49 13.89 -10.60
C MET A 173 7.96 12.64 -11.33
N GLN A 174 8.83 11.97 -12.07
CA GLN A 174 8.60 10.66 -12.67
C GLN A 174 9.40 9.62 -11.89
N GLU A 175 8.71 8.61 -11.37
CA GLU A 175 9.32 7.45 -10.73
C GLU A 175 9.72 6.42 -11.79
N TYR A 176 10.89 5.80 -11.62
CA TYR A 176 11.34 4.62 -12.34
C TYR A 176 11.77 3.55 -11.34
N CYS A 177 11.26 2.34 -11.54
CA CYS A 177 11.56 1.13 -10.76
C CYS A 177 12.29 0.06 -11.58
N MET A 178 12.56 0.32 -12.86
CA MET A 178 13.28 -0.58 -13.77
C MET A 178 14.34 0.22 -14.54
N ALA A 179 15.37 -0.47 -15.06
CA ALA A 179 16.40 0.17 -15.86
C ALA A 179 15.78 0.92 -17.05
N THR A 180 16.06 2.22 -17.14
CA THR A 180 15.47 3.08 -18.18
C THR A 180 16.04 2.73 -19.55
N THR A 181 15.16 2.57 -20.53
CA THR A 181 15.57 2.41 -21.94
C THR A 181 15.59 3.75 -22.66
N SER A 182 16.37 3.88 -23.73
CA SER A 182 16.50 5.13 -24.50
C SER A 182 15.17 5.70 -25.01
N GLY A 183 14.17 4.84 -25.30
CA GLY A 183 12.83 5.27 -25.71
C GLY A 183 12.01 5.94 -24.59
N GLU A 184 12.27 5.61 -23.33
CA GLU A 184 11.64 6.29 -22.18
C GLU A 184 12.22 7.70 -21.99
N ASP A 185 13.52 7.85 -22.15
CA ASP A 185 14.19 9.15 -22.07
C ASP A 185 13.66 10.17 -23.10
N VAL A 186 13.38 9.73 -24.33
CA VAL A 186 12.78 10.59 -25.38
C VAL A 186 11.35 11.01 -25.03
N ARG A 187 10.54 10.08 -24.49
CA ARG A 187 9.17 10.39 -24.03
C ARG A 187 9.18 11.41 -22.91
N ASP A 188 10.12 11.30 -21.98
CA ASP A 188 10.20 12.20 -20.84
C ASP A 188 10.77 13.56 -21.23
N PHE A 189 11.71 13.62 -22.17
CA PHE A 189 12.12 14.88 -22.80
C PHE A 189 10.92 15.63 -23.40
N THR A 190 10.06 14.91 -24.12
CA THR A 190 8.82 15.48 -24.69
C THR A 190 7.86 15.95 -23.58
N LYS A 191 7.72 15.20 -22.48
CA LYS A 191 6.92 15.63 -21.32
C LYS A 191 7.50 16.86 -20.62
N ILE A 192 8.83 16.96 -20.49
CA ILE A 192 9.51 18.12 -19.89
C ILE A 192 9.22 19.36 -20.72
N MET A 193 9.35 19.29 -22.05
CA MET A 193 8.98 20.39 -22.93
C MET A 193 7.52 20.81 -22.73
N LYS A 194 6.58 19.87 -22.79
CA LYS A 194 5.14 20.14 -22.56
C LYS A 194 4.85 20.75 -21.19
N ASN A 195 5.55 20.29 -20.13
CA ASN A 195 5.37 20.80 -18.78
C ASN A 195 5.95 22.21 -18.59
N LYS A 196 7.02 22.56 -19.32
CA LYS A 196 7.65 23.89 -19.25
C LYS A 196 6.70 25.00 -19.72
N PHE A 197 5.80 24.69 -20.65
CA PHE A 197 4.77 25.62 -21.13
C PHE A 197 3.49 25.64 -20.27
N LYS A 198 3.36 24.76 -19.26
CA LYS A 198 2.18 24.69 -18.39
C LYS A 198 2.28 25.66 -17.22
N SER A 199 1.22 26.41 -16.97
CA SER A 199 1.18 27.46 -15.94
C SER A 199 1.13 26.89 -14.51
N LYS A 200 1.52 27.69 -13.50
CA LYS A 200 1.38 27.32 -12.07
C LYS A 200 -0.07 26.99 -11.69
N ARG A 201 -1.06 27.66 -12.31
CA ARG A 201 -2.49 27.42 -12.08
C ARG A 201 -2.91 26.05 -12.61
N TYR A 202 -2.35 25.60 -13.73
CA TYR A 202 -2.61 24.27 -14.29
C TYR A 202 -2.22 23.15 -13.31
N PHE A 203 -1.02 23.22 -12.73
CA PHE A 203 -0.57 22.21 -11.77
C PHE A 203 -1.33 22.25 -10.43
N LYS A 204 -1.84 23.42 -10.02
CA LYS A 204 -2.69 23.54 -8.81
C LYS A 204 -4.09 22.94 -9.04
N LYS A 205 -4.64 23.04 -10.26
CA LYS A 205 -5.94 22.48 -10.64
C LYS A 205 -5.89 20.98 -10.98
N HIS A 206 -4.72 20.49 -11.38
CA HIS A 206 -4.48 19.08 -11.68
C HIS A 206 -3.37 18.51 -10.77
N PRO A 207 -3.62 18.34 -9.46
CA PRO A 207 -2.76 17.52 -8.64
C PRO A 207 -2.78 16.11 -9.25
N ARG A 208 -1.65 15.68 -9.81
CA ARG A 208 -1.51 14.32 -10.34
C ARG A 208 -1.36 13.36 -9.16
N LEU A 209 -2.47 13.05 -8.51
CA LEU A 209 -2.54 11.87 -7.67
C LEU A 209 -2.53 10.68 -8.63
N GLY A 210 -1.48 9.87 -8.57
CA GLY A 210 -1.33 8.66 -9.39
C GLY A 210 -2.24 7.51 -8.95
N TYR A 211 -3.14 7.77 -8.00
CA TYR A 211 -4.02 6.80 -7.36
C TYR A 211 -5.42 7.40 -7.20
N LEU A 212 -6.43 6.54 -7.08
CA LEU A 212 -7.83 6.93 -6.92
C LEU A 212 -8.16 7.12 -5.42
N PRO A 213 -8.31 8.38 -4.94
CA PRO A 213 -8.73 8.62 -3.56
C PRO A 213 -10.16 8.14 -3.36
N VAL A 214 -10.37 7.37 -2.29
CA VAL A 214 -11.70 6.96 -1.84
C VAL A 214 -12.12 7.90 -0.71
N GLN A 215 -13.30 8.51 -0.83
CA GLN A 215 -13.78 9.47 0.15
C GLN A 215 -14.25 8.71 1.40
N THR A 216 -13.44 8.76 2.46
CA THR A 216 -13.82 8.20 3.76
C THR A 216 -14.84 9.14 4.39
N VAL A 217 -16.13 8.81 4.23
CA VAL A 217 -17.18 9.46 5.03
C VAL A 217 -17.15 8.79 6.40
N LEU A 218 -17.09 9.59 7.47
CA LEU A 218 -17.32 9.10 8.84
C LEU A 218 -18.81 8.77 8.97
N GLU A 219 -19.24 7.63 8.42
CA GLU A 219 -20.61 7.15 8.54
C GLU A 219 -20.63 5.66 8.89
N GLY A 220 -21.23 5.35 10.04
CA GLY A 220 -21.83 4.06 10.34
C GLY A 220 -20.97 3.08 11.15
N ASP A 221 -21.61 2.48 12.15
CA ASP A 221 -21.05 1.51 13.09
C ASP A 221 -20.41 0.30 12.41
N ASP A 222 -19.32 -0.20 13.03
CA ASP A 222 -18.63 -1.43 12.65
C ASP A 222 -19.62 -2.61 12.57
N LEU A 223 -19.50 -3.43 11.51
CA LEU A 223 -20.21 -4.71 11.36
C LEU A 223 -19.73 -5.80 12.35
N GLU A 224 -19.42 -5.43 13.59
CA GLU A 224 -19.15 -6.39 14.66
C GLU A 224 -20.45 -6.70 15.42
N SER A 225 -20.74 -8.01 15.57
CA SER A 225 -21.78 -8.50 16.49
C SER A 225 -21.57 -7.92 17.90
N PRO A 226 -22.64 -7.71 18.68
CA PRO A 226 -22.57 -6.95 19.92
C PRO A 226 -21.68 -7.66 20.95
N VAL A 227 -20.57 -7.03 21.32
CA VAL A 227 -19.69 -7.48 22.41
C VAL A 227 -20.06 -6.72 23.70
N PRO A 228 -20.13 -7.37 24.87
CA PRO A 228 -20.52 -6.71 26.11
C PRO A 228 -19.52 -5.63 26.55
N ARG A 229 -20.05 -4.54 27.12
CA ARG A 229 -19.35 -3.33 27.57
C ARG A 229 -18.18 -3.60 28.53
N SER A 230 -17.04 -2.91 28.33
CA SER A 230 -16.09 -2.29 29.33
C SER A 230 -14.59 -2.43 28.93
N PRO A 231 -13.60 -1.64 29.46
CA PRO A 231 -13.55 -0.23 29.93
C PRO A 231 -12.31 0.54 29.30
N PRO A 232 -11.81 1.70 29.82
CA PRO A 232 -11.38 2.84 29.01
C PRO A 232 -10.02 2.70 28.28
N THR A 233 -9.90 3.50 27.22
CA THR A 233 -8.78 3.68 26.29
C THR A 233 -7.38 3.81 26.92
N LEU A 234 -6.44 2.95 26.50
CA LEU A 234 -5.01 3.00 26.87
C LEU A 234 -4.22 3.92 25.92
N HIS A 235 -3.43 4.84 26.49
CA HIS A 235 -2.57 5.77 25.76
C HIS A 235 -1.30 5.07 25.21
N PRO A 236 -0.69 5.57 24.12
CA PRO A 236 0.50 4.96 23.49
C PRO A 236 1.72 4.80 24.41
N SER A 237 1.82 5.57 25.49
CA SER A 237 2.88 5.44 26.51
C SER A 237 2.82 4.12 27.29
N ASP A 238 1.63 3.52 27.41
CA ASP A 238 1.46 2.25 28.15
C ASP A 238 1.99 1.04 27.39
N LEU A 239 2.03 1.10 26.06
CA LEU A 239 2.60 0.04 25.23
C LEU A 239 4.12 -0.04 25.38
N HIS A 240 4.79 1.12 25.44
CA HIS A 240 6.24 1.18 25.61
C HIS A 240 6.64 0.67 27.01
N THR A 241 5.94 1.13 28.03
CA THR A 241 6.14 0.70 29.43
C THR A 241 5.88 -0.80 29.61
N ARG A 242 4.85 -1.35 28.96
CA ARG A 242 4.61 -2.81 28.98
C ARG A 242 5.68 -3.59 28.24
N MET A 243 6.16 -3.10 27.09
CA MET A 243 7.24 -3.77 26.35
C MET A 243 8.54 -3.84 27.16
N GLU A 244 8.92 -2.75 27.84
CA GLU A 244 10.06 -2.75 28.77
C GLU A 244 9.85 -3.72 29.94
N HIS A 245 8.65 -3.77 30.51
CA HIS A 245 8.35 -4.68 31.61
C HIS A 245 8.46 -6.16 31.20
N TYR A 246 8.00 -6.52 29.99
CA TYR A 246 8.15 -7.88 29.46
C TYR A 246 9.61 -8.20 29.09
N ALA A 247 10.35 -7.25 28.53
CA ALA A 247 11.77 -7.40 28.24
C ALA A 247 12.58 -7.66 29.53
N ASN A 248 12.29 -6.90 30.59
CA ASN A 248 12.94 -7.07 31.90
C ASN A 248 12.60 -8.42 32.55
N LYS A 249 11.35 -8.89 32.44
CA LYS A 249 10.98 -10.25 32.91
C LYS A 249 11.69 -11.35 32.14
N LEU A 250 11.82 -11.23 30.82
CA LEU A 250 12.55 -12.18 29.98
C LEU A 250 14.04 -12.23 30.34
N ALA A 251 14.66 -11.07 30.57
CA ALA A 251 16.05 -10.99 31.02
C ALA A 251 16.26 -11.66 32.39
N GLN A 252 15.34 -11.49 33.34
CA GLN A 252 15.40 -12.15 34.65
C GLN A 252 15.22 -13.67 34.57
N VAL A 253 14.43 -14.16 33.61
CA VAL A 253 14.26 -15.60 33.37
C VAL A 253 15.52 -16.22 32.73
N GLN A 254 16.23 -15.46 31.88
CA GLN A 254 17.48 -15.91 31.26
C GLN A 254 18.67 -15.95 32.23
N LEU A 255 18.60 -15.20 33.35
CA LEU A 255 19.66 -15.12 34.36
C LEU A 255 19.49 -16.13 35.52
N ARG A 256 18.40 -16.91 35.56
CA ARG A 256 18.24 -17.97 36.59
C ARG A 256 19.07 -19.21 36.21
N PRO A 257 19.97 -19.70 37.08
CA PRO A 257 20.67 -20.95 36.82
C PRO A 257 19.68 -22.12 36.84
N ARG A 258 19.76 -23.03 35.85
CA ARG A 258 18.96 -24.26 35.77
C ARG A 258 19.28 -25.15 36.97
N SER A 259 18.40 -25.16 37.97
CA SER A 259 18.37 -26.23 38.97
C SER A 259 17.67 -27.44 38.35
N ASN A 260 18.46 -28.43 37.92
CA ASN A 260 17.97 -29.77 37.60
C ASN A 260 17.63 -30.49 38.92
N SER A 261 16.40 -30.96 39.06
CA SER A 261 16.04 -32.04 39.97
C SER A 261 14.87 -32.82 39.37
N THR A 262 15.20 -33.95 38.75
CA THR A 262 14.28 -35.03 38.37
C THR A 262 13.85 -35.78 39.63
N PRO A 263 12.57 -36.16 39.80
CA PRO A 263 12.18 -37.08 40.87
C PRO A 263 12.26 -38.54 40.39
N GLU A 264 12.79 -39.42 41.25
CA GLU A 264 12.43 -40.85 41.29
C GLU A 264 11.03 -41.03 41.92
#